data_AF-A0A970VVK4-F1
#
_entry.id   AF-A0A970VVK4-F1
#
_cell.length_a   1.000
_cell.length_b   1.000
_cell.length_c   1.000
_cell.angle_alpha   90.00
_cell.angle_beta   90.00
_cell.angle_gamma   90.00
#
_symmetry.space_group_name_H-M   'P 1'
#
loop_
_entity.id
_entity.type
_entity.pdbx_description
1 polymer ?
#
loop_
_entity_poly.entity_id
_entity_poly.type
_entity_poly.pdbx_seq_one_letter_code
_entity_poly.pdbx_strand_id
1 'polypeptide(L)'
;YTANAVPTFPDFLRHLIMPAFLVAFQNMGDIVKQTRGGLLEILNEDYIKTARAKGLSEKVVLIKHGLRNALIPVVTVISLLIPYV
;
A
#
# COMPACT_ATOMS: atom_id res chain seq x y z
N TYR A 1 15.92 -17.73 -26.84
CA TYR A 1 15.81 -18.17 -28.25
C TYR A 1 14.63 -19.12 -28.41
N THR A 2 13.44 -18.58 -28.69
CA THR A 2 12.31 -19.31 -29.30
C THR A 2 11.67 -18.35 -30.29
N ALA A 3 12.40 -18.07 -31.36
CA ALA A 3 11.83 -17.46 -32.55
C ALA A 3 10.84 -18.49 -33.15
N ASN A 4 9.54 -18.17 -33.14
CA ASN A 4 8.44 -18.89 -33.83
C ASN A 4 7.43 -19.71 -32.98
N ALA A 5 7.35 -19.57 -31.66
CA ALA A 5 6.20 -20.08 -30.91
C ALA A 5 5.23 -18.94 -30.58
N VAL A 6 3.95 -19.07 -30.96
CA VAL A 6 2.88 -18.15 -30.55
C VAL A 6 2.98 -17.98 -29.03
N PRO A 7 3.17 -16.76 -28.49
CA PRO A 7 3.41 -16.57 -27.06
C PRO A 7 2.21 -17.15 -26.31
N THR A 8 2.45 -18.26 -25.64
CA THR A 8 1.42 -18.87 -24.79
C THR A 8 1.30 -17.94 -23.59
N PHE A 9 0.10 -17.43 -23.32
CA PHE A 9 -0.21 -16.50 -22.22
C PHE A 9 0.51 -16.81 -20.87
N PRO A 10 0.69 -18.08 -20.45
CA PRO A 10 1.43 -18.44 -19.24
C PRO A 10 2.92 -18.10 -19.26
N ASP A 11 3.61 -18.20 -20.39
CA ASP A 11 5.04 -17.85 -20.48
C ASP A 11 5.26 -16.36 -20.34
N PHE A 12 4.34 -15.55 -20.89
CA PHE A 12 4.40 -14.09 -20.77
C PHE A 12 4.24 -13.65 -19.31
N LEU A 13 3.26 -14.21 -18.58
CA LEU A 13 3.09 -14.00 -17.15
C LEU A 13 4.33 -14.39 -16.33
N ARG A 14 5.01 -15.48 -16.70
CA ARG A 14 6.20 -15.96 -16.00
C ARG A 14 7.41 -15.05 -16.20
N HIS A 15 7.55 -14.45 -17.38
CA HIS A 15 8.60 -13.47 -17.67
C HIS A 15 8.30 -12.09 -17.06
N LEU A 16 7.03 -11.77 -16.78
CA LEU A 16 6.63 -10.51 -16.15
C LEU A 16 6.85 -10.48 -14.63
N ILE A 17 6.85 -11.65 -13.98
CA ILE A 17 6.81 -11.72 -12.52
C ILE A 17 8.06 -11.15 -11.85
N MET A 18 9.23 -11.37 -12.44
CA MET A 18 10.52 -10.90 -11.92
C MET A 18 10.66 -9.37 -12.00
N PRO A 19 10.48 -8.71 -13.16
CA PRO A 19 10.55 -7.24 -13.24
C PRO A 19 9.41 -6.55 -12.49
N ALA A 20 8.18 -7.10 -12.52
CA ALA A 20 7.07 -6.53 -11.76
C ALA A 20 7.32 -6.58 -10.25
N PHE A 21 7.88 -7.69 -9.74
CA PHE A 21 8.25 -7.81 -8.34
C PHE A 21 9.33 -6.81 -7.96
N LEU A 22 10.36 -6.62 -8.80
CA LEU A 22 11.46 -5.70 -8.53
C LEU A 22 10.98 -4.25 -8.41
N VAL A 23 10.12 -3.80 -9.34
CA VAL A 23 9.53 -2.46 -9.33
C VAL A 23 8.59 -2.28 -8.13
N ALA A 24 7.77 -3.27 -7.81
CA ALA A 24 6.90 -3.22 -6.63
C ALA A 24 7.71 -3.14 -5.33
N PHE A 25 8.80 -3.92 -5.23
CA PHE A 25 9.64 -3.98 -4.05
C PHE A 25 10.40 -2.66 -3.82
N GLN A 26 10.88 -2.02 -4.91
CA GLN A 26 11.56 -0.73 -4.84
C GLN A 26 10.67 0.36 -4.23
N ASN A 27 9.40 0.44 -4.64
CA ASN A 27 8.47 1.46 -4.17
C ASN A 27 7.86 1.15 -2.80
N MET A 28 7.98 -0.08 -2.32
CA MET A 28 7.39 -0.52 -1.05
C MET A 28 7.96 0.24 0.16
N GLY A 29 9.24 0.59 0.13
CA GLY A 29 9.89 1.30 1.24
C GLY A 29 9.28 2.67 1.53
N ASP A 30 8.98 3.44 0.50
CA ASP A 30 8.42 4.78 0.64
C ASP A 30 6.95 4.73 1.05
N ILE A 31 6.17 3.80 0.47
CA ILE A 31 4.78 3.57 0.84
C ILE A 31 4.66 3.17 2.32
N VAL A 32 5.53 2.28 2.81
CA VAL A 32 5.53 1.84 4.22
C VAL A 32 5.89 3.00 5.16
N LYS A 33 6.90 3.81 4.82
CA LYS A 33 7.26 5.00 5.61
C LYS A 33 6.11 6.00 5.67
N GLN A 34 5.47 6.27 4.54
CA GLN A 34 4.33 7.20 4.45
C GLN A 34 3.15 6.70 5.29
N THR A 35 2.82 5.41 5.15
CA THR A 35 1.72 4.77 5.89
C THR A 35 2.00 4.81 7.40
N ARG A 36 3.22 4.53 7.84
CA ARG A 36 3.61 4.60 9.24
C ARG A 36 3.53 6.04 9.78
N GLY A 37 3.98 7.03 9.00
CA GLY A 37 3.88 8.44 9.35
C GLY A 37 2.43 8.87 9.57
N GLY A 38 1.57 8.63 8.57
CA GLY A 38 0.15 9.00 8.65
C GLY A 38 -0.59 8.27 9.78
N LEU A 39 -0.26 7.00 10.05
CA LEU A 39 -0.86 6.26 11.16
C LEU A 39 -0.50 6.88 12.51
N LEU A 40 0.73 7.37 12.71
CA LEU A 40 1.15 8.03 13.94
C LEU A 40 0.44 9.38 14.15
N GLU A 41 0.21 10.13 13.08
CA GLU A 41 -0.55 11.40 13.12
C GLU A 41 -2.00 11.14 13.56
N ILE A 42 -2.65 10.17 12.91
CA ILE A 42 -4.04 9.82 13.19
C ILE A 42 -4.26 9.24 14.58
N LEU A 43 -3.32 8.46 15.10
CA LEU A 43 -3.43 7.91 16.44
C LEU A 43 -3.49 8.99 17.54
N ASN A 44 -3.05 10.22 17.24
CA ASN A 44 -3.13 11.37 18.13
C ASN A 44 -4.43 12.18 17.99
N GLU A 45 -5.25 11.89 16.98
CA GLU A 45 -6.51 12.60 16.77
C GLU A 45 -7.59 12.23 17.79
N ASP A 46 -8.47 13.19 18.07
CA ASP A 46 -9.46 13.08 19.13
C ASP A 46 -10.56 12.07 18.82
N TYR A 47 -10.85 11.79 17.54
CA TYR A 47 -11.81 10.75 17.16
C TYR A 47 -11.29 9.34 17.49
N ILE A 48 -9.98 9.11 17.44
CA ILE A 48 -9.35 7.84 17.86
C ILE A 48 -9.42 7.70 19.38
N LYS A 49 -9.15 8.78 20.13
CA LYS A 49 -9.30 8.79 21.59
C LYS A 49 -10.74 8.52 22.01
N THR A 50 -11.71 9.10 21.30
CA THR A 50 -13.14 8.86 21.53
C THR A 50 -13.51 7.41 21.20
N ALA A 51 -12.95 6.83 20.14
CA ALA A 51 -13.16 5.41 19.81
C ALA A 51 -12.62 4.48 20.90
N ARG A 52 -11.45 4.78 21.49
CA ARG A 52 -10.91 4.03 22.65
C ARG A 52 -11.78 4.21 23.89
N ALA A 53 -12.27 5.42 24.16
CA ALA A 53 -13.17 5.69 25.29
C ALA A 53 -14.50 4.94 25.18
N LYS A 54 -14.96 4.64 23.95
CA LYS A 54 -16.13 3.78 23.70
C LYS A 54 -15.88 2.28 23.94
N GLY A 55 -14.66 1.87 24.31
CA GLY A 55 -14.32 0.48 24.60
C GLY A 55 -14.11 -0.40 23.35
N LEU A 56 -13.88 0.19 22.17
CA LEU A 56 -13.58 -0.56 20.95
C LEU A 56 -12.22 -1.26 21.07
N SER A 57 -12.13 -2.47 20.52
CA SER A 57 -10.87 -3.22 20.50
C SER A 57 -9.80 -2.50 19.67
N GLU A 58 -8.56 -2.56 20.12
CA GLU A 58 -7.44 -1.82 19.52
C GLU A 58 -7.22 -2.18 18.04
N LYS A 59 -7.46 -3.45 17.67
CA LYS A 59 -7.44 -3.91 16.27
C LYS A 59 -8.49 -3.22 15.40
N VAL A 60 -9.70 -3.00 15.93
CA VAL A 60 -10.78 -2.32 15.19
C VAL A 60 -10.49 -0.82 15.09
N VAL A 61 -9.91 -0.22 16.12
CA VAL A 61 -9.46 1.18 16.08
C VAL A 61 -8.36 1.34 15.03
N LEU A 62 -7.35 0.47 15.02
CA LEU A 62 -6.24 0.52 14.06
C LEU A 62 -6.68 0.26 12.61
N ILE A 63 -7.39 -0.83 12.34
CA ILE A 63 -7.71 -1.23 10.96
C ILE A 63 -8.85 -0.41 10.38
N LYS A 64 -9.92 -0.19 11.15
CA LYS A 64 -11.16 0.44 10.63
C LYS A 64 -11.16 1.97 10.76
N HIS A 65 -10.58 2.52 11.82
CA HIS A 65 -10.60 3.96 12.08
C HIS A 65 -9.26 4.63 11.72
N GLY A 66 -8.13 4.02 12.08
CA GLY A 66 -6.81 4.57 11.85
C GLY A 66 -6.34 4.40 10.41
N LEU A 67 -6.24 3.16 9.95
CA LEU A 67 -5.67 2.81 8.64
C LEU A 67 -6.46 3.44 7.49
N ARG A 68 -7.79 3.44 7.57
CA ARG A 68 -8.63 4.02 6.51
C ARG A 68 -8.39 5.52 6.33
N ASN A 69 -8.18 6.26 7.42
CA ASN A 69 -7.84 7.68 7.35
C ASN A 69 -6.36 7.89 7.00
N ALA A 70 -5.48 6.99 7.42
CA ALA A 70 -4.04 7.08 7.18
C ALA A 70 -3.66 6.82 5.73
N LEU A 71 -4.56 6.19 4.96
CA LEU A 71 -4.37 5.95 3.54
C LEU A 71 -4.66 7.17 2.66
N ILE A 72 -5.30 8.22 3.18
CA ILE A 72 -5.53 9.47 2.42
C ILE A 72 -4.22 10.02 1.83
N PRO A 73 -3.15 10.26 2.62
CA PRO A 73 -1.87 10.71 2.07
C PRO A 73 -1.18 9.64 1.21
N VAL A 74 -1.41 8.36 1.47
CA VAL A 74 -0.82 7.26 0.69
C VAL A 74 -1.36 7.24 -0.74
N VAL A 75 -2.66 7.48 -0.93
CA VAL A 75 -3.27 7.57 -2.27
C VAL A 75 -2.66 8.72 -3.08
N THR A 76 -2.37 9.85 -2.44
CA THR A 76 -1.69 10.98 -3.11
C THR A 76 -0.30 10.60 -3.58
N VAL A 77 0.49 9.93 -2.72
CA VAL A 77 1.85 9.48 -3.08
C VAL A 77 1.80 8.44 -4.20
N ILE A 78 0.88 7.49 -4.15
CA ILE A 78 0.68 6.52 -5.24
C ILE A 78 0.32 7.23 -6.54
N SER A 79 -0.56 8.24 -6.48
CA SER A 79 -0.95 9.01 -7.67
C SER A 79 0.24 9.74 -8.31
N LEU A 80 1.14 10.26 -7.48
CA LEU A 80 2.39 10.87 -7.95
C LEU A 80 3.38 9.84 -8.50
N LEU A 81 3.33 8.58 -8.04
CA LEU A 81 4.23 7.51 -8.45
C LEU A 81 3.94 6.98 -9.86
N ILE A 82 2.66 6.91 -10.25
CA ILE A 82 2.22 6.39 -11.56
C ILE A 82 3.01 6.95 -12.75
N PRO A 83 3.28 8.25 -12.89
CA PRO A 83 4.06 8.77 -14.02
C PRO A 83 5.55 8.42 -14.01
N TYR A 84 6.11 7.96 -12.88
CA TYR A 84 7.53 7.58 -12.77
C TYR A 84 7.78 6.08 -12.97
N VAL A 85 6.73 5.26 -13.05
CA VAL A 85 6.76 3.81 -13.27
C VAL A 85 6.38 3.48 -14.71
#